data_AF-A0A382Y2P8-F1
#
_entry.id   AF-A0A382Y2P8-F1
#
_cell.length_a   1.000
_cell.length_b   1.000
_cell.length_c   1.000
_cell.angle_alpha   90.00
_cell.angle_beta   90.00
_cell.angle_gamma   90.00
#
_symmetry.space_group_name_H-M   'P 1'
#
loop_
_entity.id
_entity.type
_entity.pdbx_description
1 polymer ?
#
loop_
_entity_poly.entity_id
_entity_poly.type
_entity_poly.pdbx_seq_one_letter_code
_entity_poly.pdbx_strand_id
1 'polypeptide(L)'
;MRQKFQNRYFRWFLIIVGVGCIIRLIRLDMPLLEGAVGRQIQTAAITFNLFQNGFDVLHPQINQLPEPRYFPIEPPVYNIIIAVLYTIFGVHEFLARLVSISAFVGCAFFLFQIAKRNFDENTALAAIFTLSFSPLCIIYT
;
A
#
# COMPACT_ATOMS: atom_id res chain seq x y z
N MET A 1 8.01 -35.34 -9.53
CA MET A 1 9.05 -34.42 -9.01
C MET A 1 8.71 -32.94 -9.19
N ARG A 2 8.18 -32.50 -10.34
CA ARG A 2 7.85 -31.09 -10.65
C ARG A 2 6.96 -30.37 -9.62
N GLN A 3 5.94 -31.07 -9.07
CA GLN A 3 5.02 -30.51 -8.08
C GLN A 3 5.67 -30.22 -6.71
N LYS A 4 6.64 -31.04 -6.27
CA LYS A 4 7.41 -30.79 -5.03
C LYS A 4 8.30 -29.56 -5.14
N PHE A 5 8.92 -29.33 -6.31
CA PHE A 5 9.75 -28.15 -6.55
C PHE A 5 8.91 -26.87 -6.55
N GLN A 6 7.75 -26.86 -7.19
CA GLN A 6 6.86 -25.69 -7.15
C GLN A 6 6.40 -25.33 -5.73
N ASN A 7 6.14 -26.32 -4.88
CA ASN A 7 5.83 -26.09 -3.47
C ASN A 7 7.01 -25.45 -2.70
N ARG A 8 8.26 -25.74 -3.07
CA ARG A 8 9.43 -25.12 -2.44
C ARG A 8 9.53 -23.63 -2.79
N TYR A 9 9.39 -23.27 -4.06
CA TYR A 9 9.46 -21.88 -4.50
C TYR A 9 8.34 -21.03 -3.92
N PHE A 10 7.13 -21.58 -3.85
CA PHE A 10 6.01 -20.88 -3.24
C PHE A 10 6.23 -20.64 -1.73
N ARG A 11 6.82 -21.59 -1.01
CA ARG A 11 7.21 -21.38 0.41
C ARG A 11 8.23 -20.25 0.56
N TRP A 12 9.24 -20.20 -0.30
CA TRP A 12 10.22 -19.10 -0.26
C TRP A 12 9.58 -17.75 -0.57
N PHE A 13 8.69 -17.70 -1.55
CA PHE A 13 7.89 -16.51 -1.84
C PHE A 13 7.15 -16.03 -0.59
N LEU A 14 6.43 -16.92 0.11
CA LEU A 14 5.70 -16.58 1.34
C LEU A 14 6.65 -16.07 2.44
N ILE A 15 7.82 -16.69 2.61
CA ILE A 15 8.81 -16.25 3.60
C ILE A 15 9.30 -14.84 3.27
N ILE A 16 9.70 -14.59 2.03
CA ILE A 16 10.24 -13.29 1.60
C ILE A 16 9.19 -12.18 1.79
N VAL A 17 7.97 -12.40 1.29
CA VAL A 17 6.89 -11.42 1.41
C VAL A 17 6.48 -11.24 2.87
N GLY A 18 6.43 -12.32 3.65
CA GLY A 18 6.11 -12.27 5.08
C GLY A 18 7.11 -11.43 5.87
N VAL A 19 8.41 -11.64 5.65
CA VAL A 19 9.47 -10.80 6.26
C VAL A 19 9.34 -9.35 5.78
N GLY A 20 9.09 -9.12 4.49
CA GLY A 20 8.85 -7.80 3.93
C GLY A 20 7.66 -7.07 4.55
N CYS A 21 6.60 -7.79 4.93
CA CYS A 21 5.46 -7.24 5.65
C CYS A 21 5.80 -6.91 7.10
N ILE A 22 6.49 -7.81 7.82
CA ILE A 22 6.91 -7.58 9.20
C ILE A 22 7.74 -6.30 9.30
N ILE A 23 8.68 -6.07 8.39
CA ILE A 23 9.49 -4.85 8.37
C ILE A 23 8.62 -3.59 8.24
N ARG A 24 7.58 -3.62 7.40
CA ARG A 24 6.66 -2.50 7.20
C ARG A 24 5.74 -2.26 8.41
N LEU A 25 5.41 -3.32 9.15
CA LEU A 25 4.60 -3.22 10.37
C LEU A 25 5.35 -2.57 11.55
N ILE A 26 6.69 -2.59 11.57
CA ILE A 26 7.49 -1.94 12.64
C ILE A 26 7.18 -0.43 12.72
N ARG A 27 6.78 0.17 11.60
CA ARG A 27 6.55 1.61 11.44
C ARG A 27 5.08 1.99 11.47
N LEU A 28 4.19 1.09 11.87
CA LEU A 28 2.74 1.29 11.74
C LEU A 28 2.23 2.53 12.49
N ASP A 29 2.82 2.87 13.63
CA ASP A 29 2.37 3.96 14.50
C ASP A 29 3.18 5.26 14.34
N MET A 30 4.05 5.35 13.33
CA MET A 30 4.76 6.61 13.10
C MET A 30 3.79 7.70 12.60
N PRO A 31 4.01 8.98 12.95
CA PRO A 31 3.18 10.07 12.45
C PRO A 31 3.42 10.32 10.95
N LEU A 32 2.50 11.03 10.29
CA LEU A 32 2.59 11.47 8.88
C LEU A 32 3.66 12.55 8.62
N LEU A 33 4.83 12.43 9.25
CA LEU A 33 5.97 13.36 9.15
C LEU A 33 7.20 12.66 8.57
N GLU A 34 6.99 11.79 7.59
CA GLU A 34 8.04 10.98 6.96
C GLU A 34 8.53 11.61 5.63
N GLY A 35 9.33 10.89 4.84
CA GLY A 35 9.98 11.43 3.63
C GLY A 35 9.04 12.05 2.57
N ALA A 36 7.73 11.78 2.62
CA ALA A 36 6.71 12.31 1.72
C ALA A 36 5.60 13.11 2.43
N VAL A 37 5.93 13.84 3.51
CA VAL A 37 4.98 14.61 4.35
C VAL A 37 3.87 15.28 3.54
N GLY A 38 4.23 16.08 2.53
CA GLY A 38 3.27 16.86 1.77
C GLY A 38 2.20 15.99 1.10
N ARG A 39 2.61 14.88 0.46
CA ARG A 39 1.67 13.95 -0.19
C ARG A 39 0.88 13.15 0.85
N GLN A 40 1.52 12.66 1.91
CA GLN A 40 0.84 11.91 2.97
C GLN A 40 -0.26 12.74 3.64
N ILE A 41 0.02 14.00 3.99
CA ILE A 41 -0.96 14.91 4.58
C ILE A 41 -2.09 15.23 3.60
N GLN A 42 -1.77 15.48 2.31
CA GLN A 42 -2.80 15.72 1.30
C GLN A 42 -3.74 14.52 1.13
N THR A 43 -3.20 13.30 1.05
CA THR A 43 -3.97 12.06 0.97
C THR A 43 -4.83 11.84 2.21
N ALA A 44 -4.28 12.06 3.41
CA ALA A 44 -5.02 11.95 4.65
C ALA A 44 -6.17 12.96 4.73
N ALA A 45 -5.93 14.22 4.31
CA ALA A 45 -6.96 15.25 4.26
C ALA A 45 -8.10 14.91 3.28
N ILE A 46 -7.76 14.45 2.07
CA ILE A 46 -8.76 14.01 1.08
C ILE A 46 -9.58 12.84 1.62
N THR A 47 -8.91 11.84 2.21
CA THR A 47 -9.56 10.67 2.82
C THR A 47 -10.53 11.08 3.93
N PHE A 48 -10.10 11.96 4.84
CA PHE A 48 -10.93 12.43 5.93
C PHE A 48 -12.14 13.22 5.40
N ASN A 49 -11.94 14.11 4.43
CA ASN A 49 -13.04 14.87 3.83
C ASN A 49 -14.01 13.98 3.06
N LEU A 50 -13.54 12.94 2.35
CA LEU A 50 -14.41 11.93 1.72
C LEU A 50 -15.26 11.22 2.76
N PHE A 51 -14.66 10.81 3.88
CA PHE A 51 -15.39 10.17 4.99
C PHE A 51 -16.44 11.11 5.60
N GLN A 52 -16.10 12.38 5.85
CA GLN A 52 -17.01 13.36 6.46
C GLN A 52 -18.12 13.84 5.52
N ASN A 53 -17.85 13.96 4.21
CA ASN A 53 -18.76 14.56 3.24
C ASN A 53 -19.57 13.53 2.43
N GLY A 54 -19.76 12.32 2.95
CA GLY A 54 -20.62 11.32 2.33
C GLY A 54 -20.06 10.70 1.04
N PHE A 55 -18.73 10.58 0.92
CA PHE A 55 -18.04 9.98 -0.22
C PHE A 55 -18.28 10.71 -1.55
N ASP A 56 -18.23 12.04 -1.58
CA ASP A 56 -18.19 12.80 -2.83
C ASP A 56 -16.85 12.62 -3.57
N VAL A 57 -16.77 11.50 -4.31
CA VAL A 57 -15.57 11.07 -5.04
C VAL A 57 -15.18 12.03 -6.17
N LEU A 58 -16.15 12.75 -6.73
CA LEU A 58 -15.94 13.64 -7.87
C LEU A 58 -15.34 14.99 -7.45
N HIS A 59 -15.46 15.34 -6.18
CA HIS A 59 -14.98 16.60 -5.63
C HIS A 59 -14.03 16.39 -4.44
N PRO A 60 -12.86 15.74 -4.64
CA PRO A 60 -11.90 15.53 -3.55
C PRO A 60 -11.40 16.87 -3.01
N GLN A 61 -11.34 17.02 -1.69
CA GLN A 61 -11.00 18.28 -1.02
C GLN A 61 -9.83 18.15 -0.05
N ILE A 62 -8.99 19.18 0.04
CA ILE A 62 -8.01 19.34 1.11
C ILE A 62 -8.40 20.49 2.04
N ASN A 63 -7.96 20.40 3.29
CA ASN A 63 -8.14 21.45 4.29
C ASN A 63 -7.11 22.55 4.04
N GLN A 64 -7.52 23.60 3.34
CA GLN A 64 -6.72 24.79 3.07
C GLN A 64 -7.48 26.01 3.58
N LEU A 65 -6.78 27.02 4.09
CA LEU A 65 -7.39 28.29 4.48
C LEU A 65 -7.51 29.21 3.25
N PRO A 66 -8.56 30.05 3.16
CA PRO A 66 -9.63 30.24 4.14
C PRO A 66 -10.73 29.17 4.11
N GLU A 67 -10.89 28.45 2.99
CA GLU A 67 -11.95 27.45 2.80
C GLU A 67 -11.38 26.18 2.14
N PRO A 68 -11.97 25.00 2.41
CA PRO A 68 -11.58 23.75 1.77
C PRO A 68 -11.54 23.88 0.24
N ARG A 69 -10.49 23.34 -0.38
CA ARG A 69 -10.26 23.49 -1.81
C ARG A 69 -10.32 22.14 -2.52
N TYR A 70 -10.95 22.12 -3.70
CA TYR A 70 -10.89 20.95 -4.57
C TYR A 70 -9.45 20.66 -4.99
N PHE A 71 -9.09 19.39 -4.93
CA PHE A 71 -7.75 18.90 -5.22
C PHE A 71 -7.75 17.60 -6.03
N PRO A 72 -8.31 17.61 -7.26
CA PRO A 72 -8.38 16.44 -8.12
C PRO A 72 -7.03 16.19 -8.82
N ILE A 73 -6.06 15.62 -8.10
CA ILE A 73 -4.77 15.22 -8.70
C ILE A 73 -4.84 13.82 -9.30
N GLU A 74 -5.52 12.89 -8.64
CA GLU A 74 -5.60 11.48 -9.04
C GLU A 74 -6.99 10.92 -8.72
N PRO A 75 -7.45 9.88 -9.44
CA PRO A 75 -8.65 9.16 -9.08
C PRO A 75 -8.52 8.65 -7.63
N PRO A 76 -9.43 9.01 -6.70
CA PRO A 76 -9.21 8.82 -5.27
C PRO A 76 -9.50 7.38 -4.80
N VAL A 77 -9.18 6.36 -5.60
CA VAL A 77 -9.42 4.94 -5.29
C VAL A 77 -8.82 4.54 -3.94
N TYR A 78 -7.57 4.95 -3.69
CA TYR A 78 -6.90 4.71 -2.41
C TYR A 78 -7.64 5.37 -1.24
N ASN A 79 -8.05 6.63 -1.40
CA ASN A 79 -8.78 7.38 -0.37
C ASN A 79 -10.16 6.76 -0.10
N ILE A 80 -10.87 6.28 -1.13
CA ILE A 80 -12.17 5.61 -0.97
C ILE A 80 -12.04 4.36 -0.11
N ILE A 81 -11.04 3.51 -0.38
CA ILE A 81 -10.82 2.29 0.41
C ILE A 81 -10.63 2.63 1.88
N ILE A 82 -9.78 3.62 2.18
CA ILE A 82 -9.51 4.01 3.56
C ILE A 82 -10.72 4.68 4.22
N ALA A 83 -11.43 5.55 3.51
CA ALA A 83 -12.63 6.19 4.02
C ALA A 83 -13.72 5.16 4.34
N VAL A 84 -13.86 4.09 3.55
CA VAL A 84 -14.74 2.96 3.89
C VAL A 84 -14.25 2.27 5.16
N LEU A 85 -12.94 2.01 5.33
CA LEU A 85 -12.41 1.45 6.57
C LEU A 85 -12.66 2.36 7.78
N TYR A 86 -12.63 3.68 7.63
CA TYR A 86 -12.98 4.62 8.70
C TYR A 86 -14.42 4.48 9.17
N THR A 87 -15.36 4.12 8.29
CA THR A 87 -16.75 3.85 8.69
C THR A 87 -16.90 2.60 9.57
N ILE A 88 -15.98 1.64 9.45
CA ILE A 88 -16.06 0.34 10.14
C ILE A 88 -15.26 0.37 11.45
N PHE A 89 -14.05 0.94 11.40
CA PHE A 89 -13.07 0.87 12.49
C PHE A 89 -12.80 2.21 13.18
N GLY A 90 -13.35 3.32 12.66
CA GLY A 90 -13.01 4.67 13.13
C GLY A 90 -11.79 5.26 12.41
N VAL A 91 -11.51 6.54 12.68
CA VAL A 91 -10.42 7.28 12.03
C VAL A 91 -9.09 6.95 12.69
N HIS A 92 -8.27 6.15 11.98
CA HIS A 92 -6.94 5.75 12.45
C HIS A 92 -5.92 5.78 11.31
N GLU A 93 -4.78 6.45 11.52
CA GLU A 93 -3.73 6.59 10.49
C GLU A 93 -3.16 5.25 10.02
N PHE A 94 -3.08 4.26 10.91
CA PHE A 94 -2.54 2.95 10.57
C PHE A 94 -3.36 2.22 9.48
N LEU A 95 -4.65 2.55 9.32
CA LEU A 95 -5.50 1.92 8.30
C LEU A 95 -4.99 2.23 6.89
N ALA A 96 -4.52 3.46 6.63
CA ALA A 96 -3.90 3.81 5.36
C ALA A 96 -2.64 2.98 5.08
N ARG A 97 -1.79 2.80 6.10
CA ARG A 97 -0.57 1.98 6.02
C ARG A 97 -0.91 0.50 5.75
N LEU A 98 -1.95 -0.04 6.37
CA LEU A 98 -2.42 -1.41 6.10
C LEU A 98 -2.92 -1.58 4.66
N VAL A 99 -3.59 -0.57 4.09
CA VAL A 99 -3.98 -0.57 2.67
C VAL A 99 -2.73 -0.59 1.77
N SER A 100 -1.72 0.23 2.06
CA SER A 100 -0.45 0.22 1.32
C SER A 100 0.29 -1.13 1.41
N ILE A 101 0.37 -1.72 2.61
CA ILE A 101 0.98 -3.04 2.83
C ILE A 101 0.21 -4.12 2.05
N SER A 102 -1.12 -4.04 2.01
CA SER A 102 -1.97 -4.96 1.25
C SER A 102 -1.73 -4.83 -0.25
N ALA A 103 -1.60 -3.60 -0.76
CA ALA A 103 -1.24 -3.35 -2.16
C ALA A 103 0.17 -3.88 -2.50
N PHE A 104 1.13 -3.77 -1.58
CA PHE A 104 2.46 -4.38 -1.72
C PHE A 104 2.37 -5.91 -1.84
N VAL A 105 1.59 -6.59 -0.98
CA VAL A 105 1.39 -8.05 -1.06
C VAL A 105 0.77 -8.45 -2.39
N GLY A 106 -0.25 -7.71 -2.84
CA GLY A 106 -0.86 -7.92 -4.15
C GLY A 106 0.13 -7.75 -5.30
N CYS A 107 0.90 -6.67 -5.28
CA CYS A 107 1.96 -6.40 -6.27
C CYS A 107 3.01 -7.51 -6.29
N ALA A 108 3.49 -7.96 -5.12
CA ALA A 108 4.43 -9.06 -5.01
C ALA A 108 3.86 -10.36 -5.59
N PHE A 109 2.59 -10.68 -5.31
CA PHE A 109 1.94 -11.86 -5.90
C PHE A 109 1.90 -11.79 -7.43
N PHE A 110 1.44 -10.68 -8.00
CA PHE A 110 1.36 -10.55 -9.46
C PHE A 110 2.74 -10.53 -10.11
N LEU A 111 3.71 -9.83 -9.53
CA LEU A 111 5.08 -9.80 -10.03
C LEU A 111 5.71 -11.20 -10.04
N PHE A 112 5.49 -11.99 -8.98
CA PHE A 112 5.99 -13.36 -8.91
C PHE A 112 5.41 -14.22 -10.03
N GLN A 113 4.10 -14.10 -10.26
CA GLN A 113 3.41 -14.88 -11.29
C GLN A 113 3.81 -14.47 -12.71
N ILE A 114 3.98 -13.16 -12.96
CA ILE A 114 4.46 -12.65 -14.24
C ILE A 114 5.91 -13.09 -14.50
N ALA A 115 6.80 -12.93 -13.52
CA ALA A 115 8.20 -13.32 -13.67
C ALA A 115 8.34 -14.83 -13.88
N LYS A 116 7.61 -15.64 -13.10
CA LYS A 116 7.60 -17.10 -13.27
C LYS A 116 7.06 -17.54 -14.63
N ARG A 117 6.09 -16.81 -15.19
CA ARG A 117 5.49 -17.12 -16.50
C ARG A 117 6.44 -16.81 -17.66
N ASN A 118 7.21 -15.73 -17.57
CA ASN A 118 8.06 -15.26 -18.67
C ASN A 118 9.53 -15.71 -18.57
N PHE A 119 9.98 -16.09 -17.37
CA PHE A 119 11.35 -16.52 -17.09
C PHE A 119 11.34 -17.86 -16.33
N ASP A 120 11.98 -17.92 -15.17
CA ASP A 120 12.08 -19.09 -14.29
C ASP A 120 11.77 -18.73 -12.83
N GLU A 121 11.59 -19.75 -11.98
CA GLU A 121 11.26 -19.56 -10.57
C GLU A 121 12.35 -18.84 -9.75
N ASN A 122 13.63 -18.99 -10.10
CA ASN A 122 14.70 -18.29 -9.38
C ASN A 122 14.69 -16.79 -9.72
N THR A 123 14.50 -16.46 -11.00
CA THR A 123 14.32 -15.07 -11.45
C THR A 123 13.10 -14.43 -10.77
N ALA A 124 12.00 -15.17 -10.63
CA ALA A 124 10.82 -14.71 -9.91
C ALA A 124 11.11 -14.45 -8.42
N LEU A 125 11.84 -15.35 -7.74
CA LEU A 125 12.24 -15.12 -6.34
C LEU A 125 13.18 -13.93 -6.20
N ALA A 126 14.13 -13.75 -7.12
CA ALA A 126 15.03 -12.61 -7.13
C ALA A 126 14.27 -11.29 -7.27
N ALA A 127 13.31 -11.22 -8.19
CA ALA A 127 12.46 -10.04 -8.38
C ALA A 127 11.67 -9.68 -7.10
N ILE A 128 11.09 -10.67 -6.43
CA ILE A 128 10.34 -10.45 -5.18
C ILE A 128 11.25 -10.08 -4.02
N PHE A 129 12.45 -10.65 -3.95
CA PHE A 129 13.45 -10.25 -2.97
C PHE A 129 13.81 -8.77 -3.14
N THR A 130 14.13 -8.34 -4.38
CA THR A 130 14.42 -6.94 -4.68
C THR A 130 13.25 -6.02 -4.33
N LEU A 131 12.02 -6.37 -4.71
CA LEU A 131 10.84 -5.58 -4.37
C LEU A 131 10.62 -5.48 -2.84
N SER A 132 10.75 -6.60 -2.13
CA SER A 132 10.47 -6.69 -0.69
C SER A 132 11.44 -5.90 0.16
N PHE A 133 12.72 -5.92 -0.23
CA PHE A 133 13.84 -5.36 0.54
C PHE A 133 14.43 -4.07 -0.06
N SER A 134 13.89 -3.56 -1.16
CA SER A 134 14.29 -2.26 -1.70
C SER A 134 14.01 -1.14 -0.68
N PRO A 135 15.02 -0.33 -0.30
CA PRO A 135 14.85 0.77 0.64
C PRO A 135 13.76 1.76 0.20
N LEU A 136 13.69 2.05 -1.10
CA LEU A 136 12.68 2.95 -1.65
C LEU A 136 11.28 2.37 -1.46
N CYS A 137 11.08 1.09 -1.75
CA CYS A 137 9.78 0.45 -1.54
C CYS A 137 9.41 0.39 -0.06
N ILE A 138 10.37 0.27 0.86
CA ILE A 138 10.07 0.25 2.31
C ILE A 138 9.71 1.65 2.82
N ILE A 139 10.39 2.70 2.36
CA ILE A 139 10.16 4.08 2.83
C ILE A 139 8.83 4.65 2.34
N TYR A 140 8.36 4.24 1.15
CA TYR A 140 7.15 4.79 0.53
C TYR A 140 5.94 3.82 0.54
N THR A 141 5.96 2.76 1.37
CA THR A 141 4.76 1.95 1.66
C THR A 141 4.09 2.47 2.91
#